data_AF-A0A9N9JQJ6-F1
#
_entry.id   AF-A0A9N9JQJ6-F1
#
_cell.length_a   1.000
_cell.length_b   1.000
_cell.length_c   1.000
_cell.angle_alpha   90.00
_cell.angle_beta   90.00
_cell.angle_gamma   90.00
#
_symmetry.space_group_name_H-M   'P 1'
#
loop_
_entity.id
_entity.type
_entity.pdbx_description
1 polymer ?
#
loop_
_entity_poly.entity_id
_entity_poly.type
_entity_poly.pdbx_seq_one_letter_code
_entity_poly.pdbx_strand_id
1 'polypeptide(L)'
;LLRRVLNIAPLAIATTGRGSSGVGLTAAVSRDKETGERCLDAGAMVLGDRGVVCIDEFDKMNDTDRVAIHEVMEQQTVTISKAGIHTSLNARCSVIAAANPVYGQYDVHKDPAHNIALPDSLLSRFDLVFVVTDEINDIRDRKISQHVLRLHQYRPRNLEEGVPIKDGSGQTISMEQADRTVTPTSIYQHDDPQSNTDSNQIDISDSEESEILSSEFLQKYIQYAKNCATPRLTREAADYICNSWVELRNAETNRGESKTSPMTPRALDSLFRLATAHAKARLAKTVRKDDAEAAEAIIKFALFKE
;
A
#
# COMPACT_ATOMS: atom_id res chain seq x y z
N LEU A 1 -7.14 -5.03 -2.27
CA LEU A 1 -6.35 -3.85 -1.84
C LEU A 1 -5.30 -3.43 -2.86
N LEU A 2 -4.33 -4.29 -3.19
CA LEU A 2 -3.19 -3.96 -4.07
C LEU A 2 -3.60 -3.31 -5.41
N ARG A 3 -4.64 -3.84 -6.06
CA ARG A 3 -5.16 -3.29 -7.33
C ARG A 3 -5.69 -1.86 -7.20
N ARG A 4 -6.22 -1.47 -6.04
CA ARG A 4 -6.65 -0.09 -5.80
C ARG A 4 -5.44 0.84 -5.64
N VAL A 5 -4.37 0.37 -4.97
CA VAL A 5 -3.12 1.12 -4.86
C VAL A 5 -2.48 1.31 -6.24
N LEU A 6 -2.48 0.28 -7.09
CA LEU A 6 -1.97 0.36 -8.46
C LEU A 6 -2.67 1.46 -9.28
N ASN A 7 -3.97 1.66 -9.06
CA ASN A 7 -4.75 2.69 -9.77
C ASN A 7 -4.64 4.09 -9.15
N ILE A 8 -4.24 4.23 -7.88
CA ILE A 8 -4.15 5.53 -7.20
C ILE A 8 -2.72 6.07 -7.18
N ALA A 9 -1.72 5.21 -7.10
CA ALA A 9 -0.34 5.63 -7.03
C ALA A 9 0.15 6.12 -8.41
N PRO A 10 0.92 7.23 -8.47
CA PRO A 10 1.38 7.82 -9.72
C PRO A 10 2.41 6.95 -10.47
N LEU A 11 3.19 6.16 -9.72
CA LEU A 11 4.10 5.15 -10.24
C LEU A 11 3.93 3.91 -9.36
N ALA A 12 3.24 2.91 -9.91
CA ALA A 12 3.10 1.63 -9.28
C ALA A 12 3.32 0.49 -10.26
N ILE A 13 4.02 -0.53 -9.80
CA ILE A 13 4.31 -1.75 -10.56
C ILE A 13 3.75 -2.93 -9.77
N ALA A 14 2.97 -3.77 -10.44
CA ALA A 14 2.44 -4.98 -9.83
C ALA A 14 3.27 -6.19 -10.27
N THR A 15 3.51 -7.08 -9.34
CA THR A 15 4.23 -8.34 -9.52
C THR A 15 3.58 -9.43 -8.67
N THR A 16 3.72 -10.68 -9.08
CA THR A 16 3.28 -11.87 -8.32
C THR A 16 4.52 -12.66 -7.90
N GLY A 17 4.46 -13.27 -6.71
CA GLY A 17 5.57 -14.05 -6.16
C GLY A 17 5.98 -15.26 -7.01
N ARG A 18 5.06 -15.85 -7.78
CA ARG A 18 5.41 -16.94 -8.73
C ARG A 18 5.80 -16.46 -10.12
N GLY A 19 5.22 -15.36 -10.59
CA GLY A 19 5.43 -14.87 -11.96
C GLY A 19 6.70 -14.05 -12.14
N SER A 20 7.35 -13.66 -11.05
CA SER A 20 8.53 -12.83 -11.09
C SER A 20 9.76 -13.59 -10.63
N SER A 21 10.53 -14.08 -11.60
CA SER A 21 11.89 -14.53 -11.34
C SER A 21 12.75 -13.40 -10.78
N GLY A 22 13.77 -13.70 -9.99
CA GLY A 22 14.67 -12.71 -9.38
C GLY A 22 15.35 -11.80 -10.40
N VAL A 23 15.50 -12.26 -11.64
CA VAL A 23 15.99 -11.45 -12.77
C VAL A 23 14.96 -10.41 -13.23
N GLY A 24 13.67 -10.77 -13.22
CA GLY A 24 12.56 -9.85 -13.50
C GLY A 24 12.27 -8.87 -12.37
N LEU A 25 12.64 -9.20 -11.12
CA LEU A 25 12.55 -8.28 -9.98
C LEU A 25 13.68 -7.25 -9.97
N THR A 26 14.92 -7.68 -10.25
CA THR A 26 16.13 -6.86 -10.10
C THR A 26 16.56 -6.20 -11.40
N ALA A 27 17.44 -6.85 -12.16
CA ALA A 27 17.76 -6.52 -13.54
C ALA A 27 18.43 -7.72 -14.23
N ALA A 28 18.31 -7.77 -15.54
CA ALA A 28 18.88 -8.80 -16.40
C ALA A 28 20.03 -8.23 -17.23
N VAL A 29 21.03 -9.07 -17.55
CA VAL A 29 21.98 -8.73 -18.61
C VAL A 29 21.52 -9.47 -19.85
N SER A 30 21.08 -8.71 -20.86
CA SER A 30 20.75 -9.23 -22.18
C SER A 30 21.86 -8.91 -23.16
N ARG A 31 21.92 -9.67 -24.26
CA ARG A 31 22.83 -9.37 -25.38
C ARG A 31 21.97 -8.90 -26.53
N ASP A 32 22.23 -7.70 -27.00
CA ASP A 32 21.54 -7.19 -28.18
C ASP A 32 21.93 -8.03 -29.40
N LYS A 33 20.91 -8.42 -30.19
CA LYS A 33 21.06 -9.31 -31.35
C LYS A 33 21.63 -8.56 -32.56
N GLU A 34 21.44 -7.24 -32.64
CA GLU A 34 21.92 -6.44 -33.77
C GLU A 34 23.34 -5.95 -33.56
N THR A 35 23.65 -5.37 -32.39
CA THR A 35 24.98 -4.83 -32.08
C THR A 35 25.94 -5.85 -31.48
N GLY A 36 25.43 -6.92 -30.87
CA GLY A 36 26.22 -7.90 -30.13
C GLY A 36 26.77 -7.38 -28.79
N GLU A 37 26.42 -6.15 -28.40
CA GLU A 37 26.76 -5.54 -27.12
C GLU A 37 25.92 -6.14 -25.98
N ARG A 38 26.46 -6.07 -24.76
CA ARG A 38 25.74 -6.51 -23.56
C ARG A 38 24.99 -5.31 -22.99
N CYS A 39 23.67 -5.40 -22.98
CA CYS A 39 22.78 -4.39 -22.42
C CYS A 39 22.25 -4.86 -21.06
N LEU A 40 21.86 -3.92 -20.23
CA LEU A 40 21.28 -4.20 -18.92
C LEU A 40 19.81 -3.79 -18.94
N ASP A 41 18.93 -4.76 -18.76
CA ASP A 41 17.49 -4.58 -18.72
C ASP A 41 17.04 -4.41 -17.27
N ALA A 42 16.42 -3.27 -16.98
CA ALA A 42 15.88 -2.95 -15.66
C ALA A 42 14.71 -3.87 -15.30
N GLY A 43 14.74 -4.47 -14.10
CA GLY A 43 13.63 -5.24 -13.54
C GLY A 43 12.60 -4.36 -12.83
N ALA A 44 11.54 -4.99 -12.32
CA ALA A 44 10.39 -4.34 -11.74
C ALA A 44 10.74 -3.38 -10.59
N MET A 45 11.71 -3.71 -9.73
CA MET A 45 12.09 -2.85 -8.60
C MET A 45 12.88 -1.61 -9.05
N VAL A 46 13.69 -1.73 -10.09
CA VAL A 46 14.45 -0.59 -10.66
C VAL A 46 13.51 0.33 -11.43
N LEU A 47 12.58 -0.23 -12.21
CA LEU A 47 11.54 0.54 -12.91
C LEU A 47 10.63 1.31 -11.93
N GLY A 48 10.50 0.80 -10.70
CA GLY A 48 9.71 1.39 -9.62
C GLY A 48 10.47 2.37 -8.71
N ASP A 49 11.65 2.89 -9.08
CA ASP A 49 12.40 3.84 -8.23
C ASP A 49 11.53 5.05 -7.85
N ARG A 50 11.48 5.38 -6.55
CA ARG A 50 10.60 6.40 -5.93
C ARG A 50 9.08 6.15 -6.07
N GLY A 51 8.70 4.97 -6.54
CA GLY A 51 7.32 4.50 -6.68
C GLY A 51 6.93 3.48 -5.62
N VAL A 52 5.87 2.73 -5.94
CA VAL A 52 5.36 1.63 -5.11
C VAL A 52 5.40 0.33 -5.91
N VAL A 53 5.93 -0.73 -5.33
CA VAL A 53 5.92 -2.08 -5.92
C VAL A 53 4.93 -2.93 -5.13
N CYS A 54 3.88 -3.42 -5.79
CA CYS A 54 2.87 -4.28 -5.21
C CYS A 54 3.21 -5.73 -5.53
N ILE A 55 3.46 -6.55 -4.50
CA ILE A 55 3.77 -7.97 -4.62
C ILE A 55 2.60 -8.78 -4.08
N ASP A 56 1.95 -9.54 -4.96
CA ASP A 56 0.92 -10.51 -4.55
C ASP A 56 1.54 -11.91 -4.37
N GLU A 57 0.93 -12.76 -3.55
CA GLU A 57 1.43 -14.10 -3.19
C GLU A 57 2.91 -14.09 -2.73
N PHE A 58 3.27 -13.16 -1.84
CA PHE A 58 4.63 -13.00 -1.32
C PHE A 58 5.15 -14.28 -0.63
N ASP A 59 4.26 -15.11 -0.07
CA ASP A 59 4.60 -16.40 0.54
C ASP A 59 5.03 -17.46 -0.50
N LYS A 60 4.67 -17.29 -1.78
CA LYS A 60 4.98 -18.25 -2.86
C LYS A 60 6.27 -17.92 -3.62
N MET A 61 7.06 -16.96 -3.15
CA MET A 61 8.33 -16.61 -3.77
C MET A 61 9.43 -17.65 -3.53
N ASN A 62 10.27 -17.85 -4.54
CA ASN A 62 11.46 -18.68 -4.44
C ASN A 62 12.54 -18.01 -3.58
N ASP A 63 13.44 -18.81 -3.01
CA ASP A 63 14.49 -18.31 -2.11
C ASP A 63 15.51 -17.39 -2.82
N THR A 64 15.75 -17.57 -4.12
CA THR A 64 16.59 -16.68 -4.92
C THR A 64 16.04 -15.26 -4.97
N ASP A 65 14.72 -15.15 -5.06
CA ASP A 65 14.01 -13.89 -5.26
C ASP A 65 13.86 -13.19 -3.90
N ARG A 66 13.73 -13.99 -2.84
CA ARG A 66 13.78 -13.55 -1.45
C ARG A 66 15.11 -12.86 -1.11
N VAL A 67 16.25 -13.42 -1.51
CA VAL A 67 17.58 -12.81 -1.29
C VAL A 67 17.71 -11.48 -2.03
N ALA A 68 17.21 -11.39 -3.26
CA ALA A 68 17.19 -10.14 -4.01
C ALA A 68 16.36 -9.05 -3.31
N ILE A 69 15.17 -9.39 -2.81
CA ILE A 69 14.32 -8.45 -2.08
C ILE A 69 14.97 -8.03 -0.76
N HIS A 70 15.70 -8.92 -0.08
CA HIS A 70 16.47 -8.57 1.13
C HIS A 70 17.50 -7.46 0.87
N GLU A 71 18.23 -7.55 -0.23
CA GLU A 71 19.21 -6.53 -0.63
C GLU A 71 18.52 -5.20 -0.90
N VAL A 72 17.45 -5.21 -1.71
CA VAL A 72 16.76 -3.98 -2.13
C VAL A 72 16.04 -3.30 -0.97
N MET A 73 15.36 -4.05 -0.10
CA MET A 73 14.69 -3.45 1.07
C MET A 73 15.68 -2.87 2.09
N GLU A 74 16.90 -3.43 2.17
CA GLU A 74 17.93 -2.96 3.08
C GLU A 74 18.70 -1.75 2.53
N GLN A 75 19.24 -1.90 1.33
CA GLN A 75 20.19 -0.95 0.76
C GLN A 75 19.52 0.04 -0.20
N GLN A 76 18.30 -0.25 -0.63
CA GLN A 76 17.58 0.52 -1.67
C GLN A 76 18.35 0.61 -2.99
N THR A 77 19.23 -0.36 -3.22
CA THR A 77 20.05 -0.50 -4.42
C THR A 77 20.09 -1.97 -4.83
N VAL A 78 20.21 -2.21 -6.13
CA VAL A 78 20.40 -3.53 -6.73
C VAL A 78 21.83 -3.57 -7.26
N THR A 79 22.65 -4.48 -6.76
CA THR A 79 24.00 -4.72 -7.30
C THR A 79 24.01 -5.88 -8.28
N ILE A 80 24.55 -5.66 -9.47
CA ILE A 80 24.64 -6.70 -10.51
C ILE A 80 26.08 -6.91 -10.88
N SER A 81 26.52 -8.15 -10.71
CA SER A 81 27.84 -8.64 -11.06
C SER A 81 27.70 -9.86 -11.98
N LYS A 82 27.33 -9.62 -13.24
CA LYS A 82 27.08 -10.69 -14.23
C LYS A 82 27.71 -10.34 -15.58
N ALA A 83 28.24 -11.35 -16.27
CA ALA A 83 28.79 -11.23 -17.62
C ALA A 83 29.79 -10.06 -17.78
N GLY A 84 30.67 -9.85 -16.79
CA GLY A 84 31.69 -8.79 -16.82
C GLY A 84 31.18 -7.37 -16.57
N ILE A 85 29.89 -7.19 -16.27
CA ILE A 85 29.30 -5.91 -15.88
C ILE A 85 29.14 -5.93 -14.36
N HIS A 86 29.78 -4.96 -13.70
CA HIS A 86 29.63 -4.68 -12.28
C HIS A 86 29.04 -3.28 -12.11
N THR A 87 27.73 -3.19 -11.90
CA THR A 87 27.01 -1.92 -11.76
C THR A 87 25.99 -2.01 -10.63
N SER A 88 25.84 -0.91 -9.89
CA SER A 88 24.77 -0.73 -8.92
C SER A 88 23.69 0.19 -9.48
N LEU A 89 22.43 -0.21 -9.33
CA LEU A 89 21.27 0.55 -9.72
C LEU A 89 20.47 0.98 -8.49
N ASN A 90 19.91 2.17 -8.53
CA ASN A 90 19.04 2.66 -7.46
C ASN A 90 17.65 2.04 -7.58
N ALA A 91 17.10 1.56 -6.46
CA ALA A 91 15.78 0.95 -6.38
C ALA A 91 15.07 1.38 -5.09
N ARG A 92 14.90 2.70 -4.90
CA ARG A 92 14.25 3.30 -3.72
C ARG A 92 12.73 3.20 -3.86
N CYS A 93 12.23 1.98 -3.91
CA CYS A 93 10.81 1.70 -4.03
C CYS A 93 10.21 1.36 -2.66
N SER A 94 8.94 1.70 -2.46
CA SER A 94 8.17 1.20 -1.32
C SER A 94 7.50 -0.11 -1.73
N VAL A 95 7.69 -1.17 -0.95
CA VAL A 95 7.09 -2.48 -1.23
C VAL A 95 5.81 -2.65 -0.43
N ILE A 96 4.73 -3.04 -1.10
CA ILE A 96 3.49 -3.49 -0.46
C ILE A 96 3.29 -4.94 -0.86
N ALA A 97 3.24 -5.82 0.12
CA ALA A 97 3.12 -7.26 -0.10
C ALA A 97 1.81 -7.79 0.47
N ALA A 98 1.20 -8.75 -0.23
CA ALA A 98 0.14 -9.61 0.30
C ALA A 98 0.68 -11.03 0.42
N ALA A 99 0.39 -11.69 1.54
CA ALA A 99 0.84 -13.05 1.83
C ALA A 99 -0.32 -13.84 2.44
N ASN A 100 -0.39 -15.12 2.10
CA ASN A 100 -1.35 -16.04 2.71
C ASN A 100 -0.69 -16.81 3.86
N PRO A 101 -1.42 -17.15 4.93
CA PRO A 101 -0.92 -18.04 5.96
C PRO A 101 -0.67 -19.44 5.39
N VAL A 102 0.25 -20.19 6.02
CA VAL A 102 0.71 -21.51 5.52
C VAL A 102 -0.44 -22.50 5.29
N TYR A 103 -1.43 -22.49 6.18
CA TYR A 103 -2.57 -23.40 6.16
C TYR A 103 -3.82 -22.79 5.50
N GLY A 104 -3.70 -21.65 4.83
CA GLY A 104 -4.81 -20.93 4.19
C GLY A 104 -5.70 -20.15 5.16
N GLN A 105 -5.84 -20.61 6.40
CA GLN A 105 -6.48 -19.87 7.49
C GLN A 105 -5.44 -19.46 8.54
N TYR A 106 -5.66 -18.30 9.15
CA TYR A 106 -4.81 -17.78 10.21
C TYR A 106 -5.27 -18.33 11.55
N ASP A 107 -4.43 -19.14 12.20
CA ASP A 107 -4.72 -19.69 13.52
C ASP A 107 -4.30 -18.73 14.63
N VAL A 108 -5.25 -18.21 15.41
CA VAL A 108 -5.00 -17.23 16.48
C VAL A 108 -4.26 -17.87 17.67
N HIS A 109 -4.33 -19.19 17.84
CA HIS A 109 -3.69 -19.88 18.95
C HIS A 109 -2.19 -20.16 18.73
N LYS A 110 -1.72 -20.01 17.48
CA LYS A 110 -0.33 -20.23 17.12
C LYS A 110 0.42 -18.91 17.01
N ASP A 111 1.71 -18.93 17.30
CA ASP A 111 2.56 -17.76 17.12
C ASP A 111 2.48 -17.22 15.68
N PRO A 112 2.33 -15.90 15.50
CA PRO A 112 2.26 -15.28 14.18
C PRO A 112 3.44 -15.60 13.26
N ALA A 113 4.65 -15.73 13.81
CA ALA A 113 5.85 -16.12 13.06
C ALA A 113 5.69 -17.52 12.41
N HIS A 114 5.09 -18.46 13.14
CA HIS A 114 4.83 -19.80 12.63
C HIS A 114 3.64 -19.88 11.65
N ASN A 115 2.73 -18.90 11.69
CA ASN A 115 1.62 -18.80 10.74
C ASN A 115 2.03 -18.26 9.37
N ILE A 116 3.04 -17.39 9.33
CA ILE A 116 3.37 -16.60 8.13
C ILE A 116 4.51 -17.24 7.28
N ALA A 117 5.23 -18.25 7.78
CA ALA A 117 6.36 -18.91 7.07
C ALA A 117 7.36 -17.94 6.40
N LEU A 118 7.53 -16.76 6.98
CA LEU A 118 8.56 -15.81 6.60
C LEU A 118 9.61 -15.76 7.72
N PRO A 119 10.91 -15.69 7.38
CA PRO A 119 11.94 -15.50 8.38
C PRO A 119 11.81 -14.13 9.04
N ASP A 120 12.15 -14.05 10.33
CA ASP A 120 12.15 -12.79 11.12
C ASP A 120 13.00 -11.69 10.49
N SER A 121 14.00 -12.06 9.70
CA SER A 121 14.83 -11.13 8.93
C SER A 121 14.03 -10.35 7.88
N LEU A 122 12.96 -10.91 7.30
CA LEU A 122 12.05 -10.16 6.42
C LEU A 122 11.01 -9.41 7.21
N LEU A 123 10.45 -10.02 8.27
CA LEU A 123 9.40 -9.37 9.07
C LEU A 123 9.92 -8.08 9.71
N SER A 124 11.18 -8.06 10.15
CA SER A 124 11.86 -6.85 10.66
C SER A 124 12.21 -5.80 9.59
N ARG A 125 12.05 -6.11 8.29
CA ARG A 125 12.20 -5.16 7.18
C ARG A 125 10.89 -4.50 6.78
N PHE A 126 9.76 -5.09 7.15
CA PHE A 126 8.47 -4.46 6.96
C PHE A 126 8.19 -3.53 8.15
N ASP A 127 8.01 -2.25 7.84
CA ASP A 127 7.68 -1.22 8.85
C ASP A 127 6.30 -1.51 9.50
N LEU A 128 5.37 -2.13 8.76
CA LEU A 128 4.03 -2.50 9.21
C LEU A 128 3.64 -3.89 8.71
N VAL A 129 3.10 -4.72 9.61
CA VAL A 129 2.55 -6.05 9.30
C VAL A 129 1.10 -6.08 9.76
N PHE A 130 0.17 -6.14 8.80
CA PHE A 130 -1.25 -6.23 9.08
C PHE A 130 -1.72 -7.68 8.91
N VAL A 131 -2.26 -8.26 9.98
CA VAL A 131 -2.92 -9.55 9.92
C VAL A 131 -4.41 -9.30 9.75
N VAL A 132 -4.96 -9.71 8.61
CA VAL A 132 -6.39 -9.64 8.35
C VAL A 132 -6.97 -11.04 8.57
N THR A 133 -7.87 -11.17 9.54
CA THR A 133 -8.62 -12.39 9.81
C THR A 133 -10.07 -12.22 9.37
N ASP A 134 -10.66 -13.29 8.87
CA ASP A 134 -12.08 -13.37 8.57
C ASP A 134 -12.78 -14.06 9.74
N GLU A 135 -13.53 -13.29 10.52
CA GLU A 135 -14.28 -13.76 11.69
C GLU A 135 -15.77 -13.67 11.38
N ILE A 136 -16.47 -14.80 11.54
CA ILE A 136 -17.91 -14.89 11.29
C ILE A 136 -18.65 -14.06 12.35
N ASN A 137 -19.37 -13.02 11.90
CA ASN A 137 -20.15 -12.17 12.78
C ASN A 137 -21.32 -11.57 12.01
N ASP A 138 -22.55 -11.98 12.34
CA ASP A 138 -23.79 -11.59 11.66
C ASP A 138 -23.90 -10.07 11.43
N ILE A 139 -23.48 -9.24 12.39
CA ILE A 139 -23.59 -7.78 12.28
C ILE A 139 -22.57 -7.24 11.27
N ARG A 140 -21.32 -7.71 11.33
CA ARG A 140 -20.26 -7.28 10.40
C ARG A 140 -20.56 -7.80 8.99
N ASP A 141 -20.96 -9.06 8.88
CA ASP A 141 -21.28 -9.72 7.60
C ASP A 141 -22.49 -9.07 6.93
N ARG A 142 -23.50 -8.65 7.71
CA ARG A 142 -24.63 -7.87 7.19
C ARG A 142 -24.20 -6.49 6.67
N LYS A 143 -23.30 -5.79 7.36
CA LYS A 143 -22.77 -4.49 6.90
C LYS A 143 -21.95 -4.65 5.62
N ILE A 144 -21.08 -5.66 5.56
CA ILE A 144 -20.24 -5.94 4.39
C ILE A 144 -21.11 -6.33 3.19
N SER A 145 -22.07 -7.23 3.37
CA SER A 145 -22.98 -7.65 2.30
C SER A 145 -23.82 -6.50 1.78
N GLN A 146 -24.36 -5.64 2.65
CA GLN A 146 -25.09 -4.43 2.22
C GLN A 146 -24.19 -3.48 1.41
N HIS A 147 -22.93 -3.32 1.82
CA HIS A 147 -21.95 -2.51 1.08
C HIS A 147 -21.63 -3.11 -0.31
N VAL A 148 -21.41 -4.43 -0.39
CA VAL A 148 -21.15 -5.13 -1.67
C VAL A 148 -22.35 -5.05 -2.60
N LEU A 149 -23.57 -5.21 -2.08
CA LEU A 149 -24.80 -5.03 -2.87
C LEU A 149 -24.90 -3.61 -3.42
N ARG A 150 -24.58 -2.58 -2.61
CA ARG A 150 -24.56 -1.18 -3.06
C ARG A 150 -23.52 -0.95 -4.17
N LEU A 151 -22.33 -1.55 -4.05
CA LEU A 151 -21.30 -1.47 -5.08
C LEU A 151 -21.72 -2.15 -6.39
N HIS A 152 -22.38 -3.30 -6.34
CA HIS A 152 -22.90 -3.96 -7.54
C HIS A 152 -24.12 -3.26 -8.15
N GLN A 153 -24.86 -2.49 -7.35
CA GLN A 153 -25.94 -1.62 -7.82
C GLN A 153 -25.43 -0.30 -8.40
N TYR A 154 -24.15 0.05 -8.22
CA TYR A 154 -23.57 1.28 -8.76
C TYR A 154 -23.64 1.29 -10.29
N ARG A 155 -24.23 2.35 -10.84
CA ARG A 155 -24.37 2.57 -12.29
C ARG A 155 -23.71 3.88 -12.68
N PRO A 156 -22.97 3.93 -13.79
CA PRO A 156 -22.51 5.21 -14.33
C PRO A 156 -23.72 6.05 -14.76
N ARG A 157 -23.74 7.33 -14.36
CA ARG A 157 -24.81 8.33 -14.55
C ARG A 157 -25.41 8.44 -15.96
N ASN A 158 -24.75 7.89 -16.98
CA ASN A 158 -25.09 8.03 -18.40
C ASN A 158 -25.62 6.73 -19.05
N LEU A 159 -25.93 5.67 -18.28
CA LEU A 159 -26.48 4.42 -18.84
C LEU A 159 -27.89 4.13 -18.32
N GLU A 160 -28.81 3.83 -19.25
CA GLU A 160 -30.13 3.30 -18.96
C GLU A 160 -30.06 1.85 -18.42
N GLU A 161 -31.12 1.41 -17.74
CA GLU A 161 -31.19 0.08 -17.15
C GLU A 161 -31.05 -1.03 -18.20
N GLY A 162 -30.13 -1.97 -17.98
CA GLY A 162 -29.95 -3.13 -18.85
C GLY A 162 -28.99 -2.94 -20.02
N VAL A 163 -28.42 -1.75 -20.21
CA VAL A 163 -27.35 -1.54 -21.20
C VAL A 163 -26.01 -1.99 -20.60
N PRO A 164 -25.25 -2.89 -21.25
CA PRO A 164 -23.94 -3.27 -20.77
C PRO A 164 -22.97 -2.09 -20.86
N ILE A 165 -22.13 -1.92 -19.83
CA ILE A 165 -21.00 -0.99 -19.87
C ILE A 165 -20.09 -1.43 -21.02
N LYS A 166 -19.87 -0.54 -22.00
CA LYS A 166 -18.89 -0.79 -23.06
C LYS A 166 -17.50 -0.72 -22.45
N ASP A 167 -16.91 -1.88 -22.14
CA ASP A 167 -15.49 -1.97 -21.83
C ASP A 167 -14.70 -1.41 -23.02
N GLY A 168 -13.89 -0.38 -22.77
CA GLY A 168 -13.06 0.29 -23.78
C GLY A 168 -11.90 -0.56 -24.32
N SER A 169 -12.07 -1.87 -24.48
CA SER A 169 -11.09 -2.79 -25.04
C SER A 169 -11.10 -2.83 -26.58
N GLY A 170 -11.95 -2.05 -27.24
CA GLY A 170 -11.93 -1.83 -28.68
C GLY A 170 -11.43 -0.43 -29.03
N GLN A 171 -10.16 -0.31 -29.45
CA GLN A 171 -9.70 0.85 -30.20
C GLN A 171 -10.52 0.99 -31.49
N THR A 172 -11.50 1.88 -31.50
CA THR A 172 -11.94 2.53 -32.74
C THR A 172 -11.25 3.88 -32.81
N ILE A 173 -10.34 4.03 -33.77
CA ILE A 173 -9.72 5.30 -34.15
C ILE A 173 -10.84 6.19 -34.71
N SER A 174 -11.45 7.01 -33.85
CA SER A 174 -12.29 8.12 -34.26
C SER A 174 -11.43 9.38 -34.23
N MET A 175 -11.08 9.84 -35.42
CA MET A 175 -10.34 11.07 -35.67
C MET A 175 -11.30 12.26 -35.57
N GLU A 176 -11.63 12.65 -34.33
CA GLU A 176 -12.22 13.95 -34.04
C GLU A 176 -11.29 14.69 -33.09
N GLN A 177 -10.84 15.87 -33.54
CA GLN A 177 -10.09 16.82 -32.73
C GLN A 177 -10.97 17.31 -31.57
N ALA A 178 -11.00 16.56 -30.48
CA ALA A 178 -11.49 17.05 -29.21
C ALA A 178 -10.37 17.87 -28.57
N ASP A 179 -10.49 19.19 -28.73
CA ASP A 179 -9.79 20.20 -27.96
C ASP A 179 -9.85 19.80 -26.47
N ARG A 180 -8.69 19.59 -25.84
CA ARG A 180 -8.61 19.24 -24.41
C ARG A 180 -8.96 20.48 -23.59
N THR A 181 -10.22 20.89 -23.60
CA THR A 181 -10.74 21.80 -22.59
C THR A 181 -10.63 21.09 -21.26
N VAL A 182 -9.73 21.58 -20.41
CA VAL A 182 -9.56 21.15 -19.02
C VAL A 182 -10.90 21.37 -18.31
N THR A 183 -11.75 20.34 -18.25
CA THR A 183 -12.92 20.36 -17.38
C THR A 183 -12.40 20.45 -15.94
N PRO A 184 -12.90 21.38 -15.11
CA PRO A 184 -12.48 21.44 -13.71
C PRO A 184 -12.89 20.12 -13.06
N THR A 185 -11.89 19.30 -12.69
CA THR A 185 -12.11 18.05 -11.95
C THR A 185 -12.88 18.39 -10.66
N SER A 186 -14.08 17.82 -10.49
CA SER A 186 -14.82 17.98 -9.24
C SER A 186 -14.01 17.35 -8.11
N ILE A 187 -13.81 18.12 -7.04
CA ILE A 187 -13.02 17.72 -5.87
C ILE A 187 -13.70 16.55 -5.15
N TYR A 188 -15.03 16.52 -5.20
CA TYR A 188 -15.87 15.53 -4.54
C TYR A 188 -16.50 14.57 -5.55
N GLN A 189 -16.59 13.31 -5.14
CA GLN A 189 -17.49 12.32 -5.72
C GLN A 189 -18.88 12.63 -5.14
N HIS A 190 -19.74 13.23 -5.95
CA HIS A 190 -21.12 13.46 -5.54
C HIS A 190 -21.81 12.10 -5.37
N ASP A 191 -22.29 11.83 -4.16
CA ASP A 191 -23.22 10.71 -3.93
C ASP A 191 -24.47 10.92 -4.78
N ASP A 192 -24.90 9.90 -5.50
CA ASP A 192 -26.10 9.95 -6.32
C ASP A 192 -27.35 10.04 -5.42
N PRO A 193 -28.15 11.13 -5.49
CA PRO A 193 -29.34 11.30 -4.64
C PRO A 193 -30.58 10.55 -5.16
N GLN A 194 -30.42 9.48 -5.95
CA GLN A 194 -31.54 8.70 -6.49
C GLN A 194 -31.46 7.21 -6.18
N SER A 195 -31.30 6.88 -4.89
CA SER A 195 -31.71 5.59 -4.34
C SER A 195 -32.36 5.72 -2.95
N ASN A 196 -33.21 6.74 -2.78
CA ASN A 196 -34.12 6.85 -1.65
C ASN A 196 -35.56 7.07 -2.15
N THR A 197 -36.11 6.06 -2.80
CA THR A 197 -37.55 5.83 -2.88
C THR A 197 -37.83 4.49 -2.22
N ASP A 198 -37.91 4.51 -0.89
CA ASP A 198 -39.12 4.12 -0.17
C ASP A 198 -38.93 4.35 1.34
N SER A 199 -39.80 5.20 1.87
CA SER A 199 -39.87 5.63 3.26
C SER A 199 -40.29 4.52 4.22
N ASN A 200 -39.58 4.35 5.34
CA ASN A 200 -40.18 4.38 6.68
C ASN A 200 -39.15 4.57 7.80
N GLN A 201 -39.58 5.36 8.78
CA GLN A 201 -38.92 6.07 9.90
C GLN A 201 -37.86 5.34 10.76
N ILE A 202 -37.07 6.19 11.47
CA ILE A 202 -36.12 5.98 12.60
C ILE A 202 -34.65 5.92 12.11
N ASP A 203 -33.68 6.79 12.44
CA ASP A 203 -33.47 7.79 13.49
C ASP A 203 -32.58 8.94 12.96
N ILE A 204 -32.75 10.12 13.54
CA ILE A 204 -31.91 11.31 13.36
C ILE A 204 -30.67 11.15 14.26
N SER A 205 -29.51 10.90 13.67
CA SER A 205 -28.22 11.19 14.31
C SER A 205 -27.20 11.52 13.23
N ASP A 206 -26.69 12.76 13.30
CA ASP A 206 -25.60 13.35 12.51
C ASP A 206 -24.70 12.33 11.80
N SER A 207 -25.06 12.02 10.55
CA SER A 207 -24.14 11.37 9.63
C SER A 207 -23.55 12.50 8.81
N GLU A 208 -22.38 12.99 9.21
CA GLU A 208 -21.56 13.88 8.38
C GLU A 208 -21.59 13.34 6.95
N GLU A 209 -22.17 14.10 6.01
CA GLU A 209 -22.14 13.77 4.59
C GLU A 209 -20.68 13.50 4.27
N SER A 210 -20.36 12.22 4.09
CA SER A 210 -18.98 11.79 3.93
C SER A 210 -18.62 12.22 2.53
N GLU A 211 -18.15 13.46 2.37
CA GLU A 211 -17.74 14.00 1.08
C GLU A 211 -16.56 13.16 0.56
N ILE A 212 -16.84 12.10 -0.20
CA ILE A 212 -15.83 11.19 -0.72
C ILE A 212 -15.02 11.98 -1.76
N LEU A 213 -13.70 12.06 -1.56
CA LEU A 213 -12.81 12.70 -2.54
C LEU A 213 -12.77 11.89 -3.84
N SER A 214 -12.81 12.58 -4.98
CA SER A 214 -12.67 11.90 -6.28
C SER A 214 -11.29 11.24 -6.40
N SER A 215 -11.23 10.06 -7.03
CA SER A 215 -9.97 9.33 -7.21
C SER A 215 -8.93 10.15 -7.98
N GLU A 216 -9.37 10.99 -8.91
CA GLU A 216 -8.49 11.88 -9.68
C GLU A 216 -7.91 13.01 -8.83
N PHE A 217 -8.72 13.59 -7.94
CA PHE A 217 -8.21 14.58 -6.99
C PHE A 217 -7.22 13.94 -6.02
N LEU A 218 -7.52 12.75 -5.50
CA LEU A 218 -6.62 12.02 -4.61
C LEU A 218 -5.25 11.72 -5.28
N GLN A 219 -5.24 11.29 -6.54
CA GLN A 219 -3.99 11.10 -7.31
C GLN A 219 -3.17 12.39 -7.38
N LYS A 220 -3.81 13.51 -7.75
CA LYS A 220 -3.16 14.84 -7.81
C LYS A 220 -2.66 15.28 -6.43
N TYR A 221 -3.44 15.02 -5.38
CA TYR A 221 -3.09 15.35 -4.01
C TYR A 221 -1.85 14.59 -3.53
N ILE A 222 -1.79 13.28 -3.79
CA ILE A 222 -0.64 12.44 -3.44
C ILE A 222 0.60 12.91 -4.20
N GLN A 223 0.48 13.20 -5.50
CA GLN A 223 1.57 13.75 -6.31
C GLN A 223 2.08 15.07 -5.73
N TYR A 224 1.16 15.97 -5.35
CA TYR A 224 1.49 17.25 -4.74
C TYR A 224 2.19 17.09 -3.38
N ALA A 225 1.63 16.27 -2.49
CA ALA A 225 2.20 16.00 -1.16
C ALA A 225 3.59 15.34 -1.23
N LYS A 226 3.86 14.50 -2.25
CA LYS A 226 5.19 13.93 -2.50
C LYS A 226 6.21 14.98 -2.95
N ASN A 227 5.79 15.97 -3.73
CA ASN A 227 6.64 17.06 -4.22
C ASN A 227 6.87 18.15 -3.17
N CYS A 228 6.02 18.24 -2.15
CA CYS A 228 6.23 19.15 -1.03
C CYS A 228 7.47 18.76 -0.20
N ALA A 229 8.11 19.78 0.37
CA ALA A 229 9.28 19.61 1.23
C ALA A 229 8.95 18.70 2.42
N THR A 230 9.89 17.81 2.77
CA THR A 230 9.76 16.92 3.93
C THR A 230 9.62 17.73 5.22
N PRO A 231 8.59 17.48 6.04
CA PRO A 231 8.39 18.22 7.27
C PRO A 231 9.52 17.96 8.25
N ARG A 232 9.85 18.98 9.05
CA ARG A 232 10.86 18.87 10.11
C ARG A 232 10.21 18.41 11.42
N LEU A 233 10.87 17.49 12.09
CA LEU A 233 10.43 16.99 13.39
C LEU A 233 10.61 18.06 14.47
N THR A 234 9.58 18.29 15.28
CA THR A 234 9.67 19.14 16.46
C THR A 234 10.26 18.35 17.64
N ARG A 235 10.90 19.03 18.59
CA ARG A 235 11.49 18.36 19.77
C ARG A 235 10.44 17.64 20.61
N GLU A 236 9.28 18.27 20.79
CA GLU A 236 8.14 17.68 21.50
C GLU A 236 7.68 16.36 20.88
N ALA A 237 7.51 16.31 19.54
CA ALA A 237 7.14 15.08 18.85
C ALA A 237 8.24 14.02 18.94
N ALA A 238 9.52 14.41 18.89
CA ALA A 238 10.65 13.49 19.03
C ALA A 238 10.66 12.81 20.40
N ASP A 239 10.50 13.60 21.47
CA ASP A 239 10.48 13.09 22.85
C ASP A 239 9.28 12.15 23.06
N TYR A 240 8.11 12.50 22.50
CA TYR A 240 6.93 11.65 22.54
C TYR A 240 7.15 10.29 21.84
N ILE A 241 7.69 10.30 20.62
CA ILE A 241 7.96 9.07 19.86
C ILE A 241 8.96 8.17 20.61
N CYS A 242 10.00 8.75 21.19
CA CYS A 242 10.98 8.01 22.00
C CYS A 242 10.33 7.35 23.21
N ASN A 243 9.51 8.10 23.96
CA ASN A 243 8.81 7.58 25.14
C ASN A 243 7.83 6.46 24.74
N SER A 244 7.02 6.68 23.71
CA SER A 244 6.10 5.68 23.18
C SER A 244 6.81 4.40 22.74
N TRP A 245 7.96 4.51 22.06
CA TRP A 245 8.76 3.34 21.69
C TRP A 245 9.30 2.60 22.92
N VAL A 246 9.76 3.30 23.96
CA VAL A 246 10.21 2.65 25.20
C VAL A 246 9.04 1.95 25.91
N GLU A 247 7.88 2.58 25.97
CA GLU A 247 6.66 2.00 26.55
C GLU A 247 6.21 0.75 25.80
N LEU A 248 6.13 0.82 24.47
CA LEU A 248 5.83 -0.31 23.60
C LEU A 248 6.80 -1.45 23.86
N ARG A 249 8.12 -1.17 23.95
CA ARG A 249 9.18 -2.15 24.21
C ARG A 249 9.10 -2.80 25.59
N ASN A 250 8.71 -2.04 26.61
CA ASN A 250 8.59 -2.56 27.96
C ASN A 250 7.30 -3.39 28.11
N ALA A 251 6.20 -2.95 27.47
CA ALA A 251 4.95 -3.70 27.44
C ALA A 251 5.12 -5.10 26.83
N GLU A 252 6.06 -5.24 25.88
CA GLU A 252 6.44 -6.53 25.28
C GLU A 252 6.87 -7.59 26.29
N THR A 253 7.54 -7.19 27.37
CA THR A 253 8.09 -8.15 28.34
C THR A 253 6.99 -8.68 29.27
N ASN A 254 5.89 -7.94 29.42
CA ASN A 254 4.90 -8.19 30.47
C ASN A 254 3.65 -8.94 29.98
N ARG A 255 3.29 -8.88 28.69
CA ARG A 255 2.00 -9.41 28.21
C ARG A 255 2.00 -10.87 27.73
N GLY A 256 3.15 -11.48 27.46
CA GLY A 256 3.23 -12.89 27.02
C GLY A 256 2.44 -13.22 25.74
N GLU A 257 1.87 -12.22 25.06
CA GLU A 257 1.13 -12.37 23.82
C GLU A 257 2.09 -12.54 22.64
N SER A 258 1.81 -13.55 21.82
CA SER A 258 2.57 -13.87 20.62
C SER A 258 2.44 -12.76 19.58
N LYS A 259 3.50 -11.99 19.40
CA LYS A 259 3.53 -10.81 18.51
C LYS A 259 3.57 -11.18 17.03
N THR A 260 3.12 -10.23 16.20
CA THR A 260 3.20 -10.30 14.74
C THR A 260 4.60 -10.06 14.18
N SER A 261 5.47 -9.28 14.85
CA SER A 261 6.84 -8.98 14.41
C SER A 261 7.77 -8.62 15.57
N PRO A 262 9.09 -8.93 15.51
CA PRO A 262 10.04 -8.52 16.53
C PRO A 262 10.27 -7.00 16.56
N MET A 263 10.21 -6.39 17.73
CA MET A 263 10.49 -4.96 17.90
C MET A 263 11.99 -4.68 17.86
N THR A 264 12.42 -4.21 16.70
CA THR A 264 13.81 -3.80 16.44
C THR A 264 13.93 -2.28 16.50
N PRO A 265 15.15 -1.71 16.54
CA PRO A 265 15.36 -0.26 16.37
C PRO A 265 14.71 0.30 15.10
N ARG A 266 14.45 -0.52 14.08
CA ARG A 266 13.73 -0.10 12.85
C ARG A 266 12.28 0.27 13.10
N ALA A 267 11.65 -0.27 14.15
CA ALA A 267 10.31 0.14 14.54
C ALA A 267 10.29 1.63 14.98
N LEU A 268 11.38 2.12 15.58
CA LEU A 268 11.52 3.55 15.89
C LEU A 268 11.63 4.39 14.61
N ASP A 269 12.45 3.95 13.64
CA ASP A 269 12.51 4.62 12.33
C ASP A 269 11.16 4.60 11.62
N SER A 270 10.39 3.52 11.78
CA SER A 270 9.03 3.39 11.24
C SER A 270 8.08 4.41 11.86
N LEU A 271 8.12 4.61 13.19
CA LEU A 271 7.35 5.68 13.86
C LEU A 271 7.68 7.06 13.27
N PHE A 272 8.97 7.37 13.10
CA PHE A 272 9.38 8.63 12.49
C PHE A 272 8.89 8.79 11.06
N ARG A 273 8.98 7.73 10.24
CA ARG A 273 8.48 7.72 8.86
C ARG A 273 6.97 7.93 8.81
N LEU A 274 6.21 7.26 9.67
CA LEU A 274 4.74 7.38 9.73
C LEU A 274 4.31 8.77 10.19
N ALA A 275 4.91 9.31 11.26
CA ALA A 275 4.61 10.67 11.73
C ALA A 275 4.94 11.73 10.65
N THR A 276 6.07 11.54 9.94
CA THR A 276 6.44 12.40 8.80
C THR A 276 5.44 12.25 7.63
N ALA A 277 4.97 11.04 7.35
CA ALA A 277 3.99 10.77 6.31
C ALA A 277 2.62 11.39 6.64
N HIS A 278 2.19 11.32 7.91
CA HIS A 278 0.96 11.96 8.38
C HIS A 278 1.04 13.50 8.25
N ALA A 279 2.15 14.10 8.70
CA ALA A 279 2.38 15.52 8.52
C ALA A 279 2.41 15.95 7.04
N LYS A 280 2.96 15.10 6.15
CA LYS A 280 2.91 15.30 4.70
C LYS A 280 1.50 15.21 4.15
N ALA A 281 0.68 14.28 4.64
CA ALA A 281 -0.72 14.16 4.24
C ALA A 281 -1.52 15.41 4.62
N ARG A 282 -1.13 16.13 5.68
CA ARG A 282 -1.69 17.43 6.08
C ARG A 282 -1.04 18.64 5.37
N LEU A 283 -0.04 18.41 4.52
CA LEU A 283 0.79 19.46 3.88
C LEU A 283 1.48 20.40 4.90
N ALA A 284 1.71 19.92 6.12
CA ALA A 284 2.37 20.69 7.18
C ALA A 284 3.90 20.69 6.97
N LYS A 285 4.56 21.79 7.36
CA LYS A 285 6.04 21.90 7.32
C LYS A 285 6.74 21.33 8.55
N THR A 286 5.99 21.03 9.60
CA THR A 286 6.51 20.56 10.89
C THR A 286 5.63 19.43 11.42
N VAL A 287 6.26 18.38 11.92
CA VAL A 287 5.58 17.25 12.58
C VAL A 287 5.21 17.67 14.01
N ARG A 288 3.92 17.58 14.34
CA ARG A 288 3.37 17.89 15.68
C ARG A 288 3.20 16.62 16.51
N LYS A 289 2.89 16.80 17.80
CA LYS A 289 2.55 15.69 18.70
C LYS A 289 1.37 14.87 18.19
N ASP A 290 0.32 15.53 17.67
CA ASP A 290 -0.85 14.86 17.08
C ASP A 290 -0.48 13.90 15.94
N ASP A 291 0.51 14.25 15.12
CA ASP A 291 1.00 13.40 14.02
C ASP A 291 1.74 12.15 14.57
N ALA A 292 2.38 12.27 15.73
CA ALA A 292 3.05 11.18 16.42
C ALA A 292 2.05 10.26 17.15
N GLU A 293 1.00 10.80 17.75
CA GLU A 293 -0.09 10.03 18.35
C GLU A 293 -0.82 9.18 17.29
N ALA A 294 -1.10 9.76 16.12
CA ALA A 294 -1.67 9.01 15.00
C ALA A 294 -0.75 7.88 14.50
N ALA A 295 0.56 8.14 14.41
CA ALA A 295 1.54 7.11 14.02
C ALA A 295 1.63 5.98 15.05
N GLU A 296 1.60 6.31 16.34
CA GLU A 296 1.57 5.34 17.43
C GLU A 296 0.32 4.46 17.37
N ALA A 297 -0.85 5.06 17.13
CA ALA A 297 -2.11 4.31 17.01
C ALA A 297 -2.04 3.27 15.88
N ILE A 298 -1.47 3.63 14.73
CA ILE A 298 -1.30 2.70 13.60
C ILE A 298 -0.36 1.54 13.96
N ILE A 299 0.76 1.82 14.64
CA ILE A 299 1.70 0.77 15.04
C ILE A 299 1.11 -0.13 16.13
N LYS A 300 0.39 0.44 17.11
CA LYS A 300 -0.32 -0.34 18.13
C LYS A 300 -1.34 -1.27 17.49
N PHE A 301 -2.13 -0.77 16.55
CA PHE A 301 -3.08 -1.58 15.78
C PHE A 301 -2.38 -2.72 15.00
N ALA A 302 -1.25 -2.43 14.36
CA ALA A 302 -0.49 -3.44 13.61
C ALA A 302 0.15 -4.52 14.51
N LEU A 303 0.59 -4.16 15.72
CA LEU A 303 1.24 -5.08 16.65
C LEU A 303 0.25 -5.88 17.50
N PHE A 304 -0.81 -5.25 18.00
CA PHE A 304 -1.73 -5.83 18.99
C PHE A 304 -3.12 -6.17 18.44
N LYS A 305 -3.45 -5.79 17.19
CA LYS A 305 -4.78 -5.97 16.58
C LYS A 305 -5.96 -5.33 17.34
N GLU A 306 -5.69 -4.27 18.12
CA GLU A 306 -6.69 -3.43 18.79
C GLU A 306 -6.88 -2.09 18.07
#